data_AF-A0A0V1HUG1-F1
#
_entry.id   AF-A0A0V1HUG1-F1
#
_cell.length_a   1.000
_cell.length_b   1.000
_cell.length_c   1.000
_cell.angle_alpha   90.00
_cell.angle_beta   90.00
_cell.angle_gamma   90.00
#
_symmetry.space_group_name_H-M   'P 1'
#
loop_
_entity.id
_entity.type
_entity.pdbx_description
1 polymer ?
#
loop_
_entity_poly.entity_id
_entity_poly.type
_entity_poly.pdbx_seq_one_letter_code
_entity_poly.pdbx_strand_id
1 'polypeptide(L)'
;MDTSENRMIEENQKLMENKFYNDILPLNRSGWLTTEMFIKSVVDLLLEFIKETNNPNTKVINFHHPTELIAKLDLRIPINPTSLQKVLEDCKEVLKYQVRTGHPRFFNQLSTGLDLISMIGEWLTATVNTNMFTYEISPVFVLMEKEIIETMCEIVGWPPGKRDGIFSPGGAISNLYAVNAARHYMFPRCKAIGMVETPNLAMFTSEDSHYSIRGAAALVGIGVDNCFPIPVDEKGKMIPSKLEEEVILAKKNGYVPFFVCAVGGTTVYGAFDPINEIANICKKYRMWLHVDVKCKFKFL
;
A
#
# COMPACT_ATOMS: atom_id res chain seq x y z
N MET A 1 -10.08 -34.05 17.33
CA MET A 1 -11.10 -33.20 16.69
C MET A 1 -12.37 -33.99 16.71
N ASP A 2 -13.38 -33.42 17.37
CA ASP A 2 -14.53 -34.12 17.93
C ASP A 2 -15.52 -34.53 16.84
N THR A 3 -16.06 -35.75 16.93
CA THR A 3 -17.00 -36.35 15.96
C THR A 3 -18.32 -35.55 15.81
N SER A 4 -18.62 -34.69 16.78
CA SER A 4 -19.77 -33.77 16.79
C SER A 4 -19.57 -32.56 15.85
N GLU A 5 -18.35 -32.02 15.81
CA GLU A 5 -17.96 -30.86 14.99
C GLU A 5 -17.99 -31.20 13.49
N ASN A 6 -17.43 -32.35 13.11
CA ASN A 6 -17.44 -32.82 11.72
C ASN A 6 -18.86 -33.08 11.20
N ARG A 7 -19.76 -33.58 12.06
CA ARG A 7 -21.15 -33.85 11.69
C ARG A 7 -21.94 -32.54 11.45
N MET A 8 -21.67 -31.52 12.26
CA MET A 8 -22.28 -30.20 12.11
C MET A 8 -21.82 -29.50 10.83
N ILE A 9 -20.54 -29.66 10.45
CA ILE A 9 -19.98 -29.13 9.20
C ILE A 9 -20.64 -29.82 7.98
N GLU A 10 -20.77 -31.14 8.00
CA GLU A 10 -21.44 -31.89 6.92
C GLU A 10 -22.95 -31.55 6.79
N GLU A 11 -23.64 -31.36 7.90
CA GLU A 11 -25.05 -30.93 7.91
C GLU A 11 -25.20 -29.49 7.37
N ASN A 12 -24.29 -28.58 7.73
CA ASN A 12 -24.26 -27.21 7.23
C ASN A 12 -23.94 -27.14 5.72
N GLN A 13 -23.05 -28.00 5.21
CA GLN A 13 -22.74 -28.09 3.78
C GLN A 13 -23.96 -28.52 2.96
N LYS A 14 -24.69 -29.55 3.41
CA LYS A 14 -25.94 -29.99 2.77
C LYS A 14 -27.02 -28.91 2.75
N LEU A 15 -27.09 -28.07 3.78
CA LEU A 15 -28.03 -26.94 3.85
C LEU A 15 -27.68 -25.82 2.85
N MET A 16 -26.42 -25.71 2.40
CA MET A 16 -25.95 -24.68 1.47
C MET A 16 -25.95 -25.12 0.00
N GLU A 17 -26.03 -26.42 -0.31
CA GLU A 17 -26.00 -26.95 -1.68
C GLU A 17 -27.09 -26.37 -2.59
N ASN A 18 -28.27 -26.07 -2.03
CA ASN A 18 -29.42 -25.52 -2.76
C ASN A 18 -29.67 -24.02 -2.48
N LYS A 19 -28.69 -23.32 -1.91
CA LYS A 19 -28.78 -21.89 -1.59
C LYS A 19 -27.93 -21.07 -2.53
N PHE A 20 -28.43 -19.91 -2.93
CA PHE A 20 -27.80 -19.01 -3.90
C PHE A 20 -27.65 -17.60 -3.34
N TYR A 21 -27.01 -16.71 -4.10
CA TYR A 21 -26.79 -15.31 -3.71
C TYR A 21 -28.08 -14.54 -3.36
N ASN A 22 -29.23 -14.96 -3.90
CA ASN A 22 -30.54 -14.36 -3.62
C ASN A 22 -31.23 -14.95 -2.38
N ASP A 23 -30.68 -15.98 -1.73
CA ASP A 23 -31.16 -16.52 -0.46
C ASP A 23 -30.59 -15.78 0.77
N ILE A 24 -29.59 -14.93 0.57
CA ILE A 24 -28.88 -14.20 1.64
C ILE A 24 -29.18 -12.70 1.62
N LEU A 25 -28.78 -12.01 2.68
CA LEU A 25 -28.83 -10.56 2.73
C LEU A 25 -27.87 -9.92 1.71
N PRO A 26 -28.20 -8.71 1.19
CA PRO A 26 -29.41 -7.92 1.45
C PRO A 26 -30.61 -8.28 0.56
N LEU A 27 -30.46 -9.25 -0.36
CA LEU A 27 -31.47 -9.56 -1.38
C LEU A 27 -32.68 -10.31 -0.81
N ASN A 28 -32.47 -11.18 0.18
CA ASN A 28 -33.54 -11.83 0.94
C ASN A 28 -33.53 -11.37 2.40
N ARG A 29 -34.52 -10.56 2.78
CA ARG A 29 -34.65 -10.00 4.14
C ARG A 29 -34.89 -11.05 5.22
N SER A 30 -35.43 -12.22 4.90
CA SER A 30 -35.58 -13.34 5.85
C SER A 30 -34.41 -14.32 5.80
N GLY A 31 -33.41 -14.07 4.96
CA GLY A 31 -32.25 -14.93 4.72
C GLY A 31 -31.15 -14.87 5.79
N TRP A 32 -31.43 -14.37 7.01
CA TRP A 32 -30.41 -14.18 8.05
C TRP A 32 -29.69 -15.49 8.39
N LEU A 33 -30.43 -16.56 8.64
CA LEU A 33 -29.85 -17.85 9.02
C LEU A 33 -28.85 -18.36 7.97
N THR A 34 -29.23 -18.31 6.69
CA THR A 34 -28.34 -18.71 5.59
C THR A 34 -27.13 -17.79 5.47
N THR A 35 -27.33 -16.47 5.65
CA THR A 35 -26.25 -15.48 5.64
C THR A 35 -25.23 -15.76 6.75
N GLU A 36 -25.70 -15.97 7.98
CA GLU A 36 -24.88 -16.24 9.15
C GLU A 36 -24.11 -17.55 8.99
N MET A 37 -24.77 -18.62 8.56
CA MET A 37 -24.13 -19.91 8.31
C MET A 37 -23.03 -19.83 7.24
N PHE A 38 -23.31 -19.14 6.13
CA PHE A 38 -22.33 -18.97 5.05
C PHE A 38 -21.10 -18.20 5.53
N ILE A 39 -21.30 -17.05 6.20
CA ILE A 39 -20.20 -16.23 6.72
C ILE A 39 -19.37 -17.02 7.74
N LYS A 40 -20.00 -17.73 8.70
CA LYS A 40 -19.28 -18.57 9.67
C LYS A 40 -18.44 -19.64 8.99
N SER A 41 -18.98 -20.30 7.98
CA SER A 41 -18.26 -21.32 7.21
C SER A 41 -17.03 -20.75 6.50
N VAL A 42 -17.13 -19.53 5.95
CA VAL A 42 -15.98 -18.82 5.38
C VAL A 42 -14.96 -18.48 6.47
N VAL A 43 -15.41 -17.98 7.63
CA VAL A 43 -14.53 -17.66 8.77
C VAL A 43 -13.77 -18.91 9.25
N ASP A 44 -14.41 -20.07 9.31
CA ASP A 44 -13.75 -21.32 9.70
C ASP A 44 -12.60 -21.68 8.73
N LEU A 45 -12.79 -21.49 7.42
CA LEU A 45 -11.71 -21.67 6.44
C LEU A 45 -10.56 -20.68 6.66
N LEU A 46 -10.87 -19.42 6.98
CA LEU A 46 -9.86 -18.40 7.25
C LEU A 46 -9.07 -18.73 8.52
N LEU A 47 -9.73 -19.20 9.58
CA LEU A 47 -9.10 -19.63 10.83
C LEU A 47 -8.16 -20.83 10.60
N GLU A 48 -8.57 -21.80 9.77
CA GLU A 48 -7.71 -22.91 9.36
C GLU A 48 -6.48 -22.40 8.61
N PHE A 49 -6.66 -21.50 7.65
CA PHE A 49 -5.56 -20.91 6.90
C PHE A 49 -4.57 -20.12 7.79
N ILE A 50 -5.07 -19.37 8.78
CA ILE A 50 -4.24 -18.66 9.77
C ILE A 50 -3.43 -19.65 10.61
N LYS A 51 -4.07 -20.71 11.10
CA LYS A 51 -3.41 -21.76 11.89
C LYS A 51 -2.29 -22.43 11.10
N GLU A 52 -2.56 -22.79 9.85
CA GLU A 52 -1.56 -23.39 8.97
C GLU A 52 -0.42 -22.42 8.63
N THR A 53 -0.73 -21.14 8.38
CA THR A 53 0.29 -20.11 8.08
C THR A 53 1.33 -19.97 9.18
N ASN A 54 0.93 -20.19 10.44
CA ASN A 54 1.83 -20.15 11.60
C ASN A 54 2.56 -21.48 11.87
N ASN A 55 2.24 -22.56 11.15
CA ASN A 55 2.90 -23.85 11.31
C ASN A 55 4.16 -23.91 10.40
N PRO A 56 5.38 -23.99 10.97
CA PRO A 56 6.63 -23.99 10.20
C PRO A 56 6.83 -25.19 9.26
N ASN A 57 6.03 -26.25 9.43
CA ASN A 57 6.06 -27.44 8.59
C ASN A 57 5.17 -27.32 7.35
N THR A 58 4.35 -26.27 7.26
CA THR A 58 3.55 -26.00 6.06
C THR A 58 4.41 -25.38 4.97
N LYS A 59 4.03 -25.61 3.71
CA LYS A 59 4.69 -24.95 2.58
C LYS A 59 4.29 -23.49 2.53
N VAL A 60 5.26 -22.60 2.30
CA VAL A 60 5.03 -21.17 2.05
C VAL A 60 4.12 -20.95 0.83
N ILE A 61 4.30 -21.77 -0.20
CA ILE A 61 3.50 -21.78 -1.43
C ILE A 61 3.44 -23.21 -1.98
N ASN A 62 2.28 -23.60 -2.50
CA ASN A 62 2.17 -24.75 -3.38
C ASN A 62 2.30 -24.29 -4.83
N PHE A 63 3.55 -24.15 -5.29
CA PHE A 63 3.86 -23.53 -6.58
C PHE A 63 3.34 -24.34 -7.77
N HIS A 64 2.72 -23.63 -8.71
CA HIS A 64 2.31 -24.13 -10.03
C HIS A 64 2.60 -23.06 -11.07
N HIS A 65 2.98 -23.48 -12.28
CA HIS A 65 3.10 -22.54 -13.40
C HIS A 65 1.71 -21.99 -13.79
N PRO A 66 1.62 -20.78 -14.37
CA PRO A 66 0.33 -20.16 -14.71
C PRO A 66 -0.58 -21.07 -15.55
N THR A 67 -0.03 -21.77 -16.54
CA THR A 67 -0.77 -22.71 -17.40
C THR A 67 -1.35 -23.90 -16.62
N GLU A 68 -0.61 -24.42 -15.64
CA GLU A 68 -1.08 -25.50 -14.77
C GLU A 68 -2.18 -25.03 -13.82
N LEU A 69 -2.03 -23.82 -13.27
CA LEU A 69 -2.99 -23.26 -12.32
C LEU A 69 -4.30 -22.90 -13.01
N ILE A 70 -4.25 -22.33 -14.22
CA ILE A 70 -5.44 -22.07 -15.06
C ILE A 70 -6.15 -23.38 -15.44
N ALA A 71 -5.41 -24.48 -15.64
CA ALA A 71 -6.02 -25.77 -15.90
C ALA A 71 -6.66 -26.41 -14.66
N LYS A 72 -6.21 -26.03 -13.46
CA LYS A 72 -6.71 -26.55 -12.17
C LYS A 72 -7.86 -25.72 -11.59
N LEU A 73 -7.84 -24.41 -11.81
CA LEU A 73 -8.84 -23.47 -11.31
C LEU A 73 -9.77 -23.07 -12.47
N ASP A 74 -11.06 -23.38 -12.35
CA ASP A 74 -12.05 -22.81 -13.28
C ASP A 74 -12.30 -21.34 -12.92
N LEU A 75 -11.49 -20.45 -13.51
CA LEU A 75 -11.57 -19.00 -13.31
C LEU A 75 -12.61 -18.32 -14.23
N ARG A 76 -13.39 -19.09 -15.00
CA ARG A 76 -14.41 -18.53 -15.88
C ARG A 76 -15.57 -18.03 -15.03
N ILE A 77 -16.04 -16.82 -15.35
CA ILE A 77 -17.23 -16.25 -14.70
C ILE A 77 -18.47 -16.90 -15.33
N PRO A 78 -19.24 -17.71 -14.59
CA PRO A 78 -20.42 -18.37 -15.14
C PRO A 78 -21.54 -17.36 -15.40
N ILE A 79 -22.36 -17.61 -16.43
CA ILE A 79 -23.54 -16.77 -16.75
C ILE A 79 -24.64 -16.99 -15.70
N ASN A 80 -24.82 -18.24 -15.27
CA ASN A 80 -25.79 -18.60 -14.25
C ASN A 80 -25.14 -18.56 -12.86
N PRO A 81 -25.90 -18.20 -11.82
CA PRO A 81 -25.39 -18.21 -10.46
C PRO A 81 -25.01 -19.62 -10.03
N THR A 82 -23.96 -19.73 -9.22
CA THR A 82 -23.55 -20.94 -8.54
C THR A 82 -24.12 -20.97 -7.12
N SER A 83 -24.19 -22.16 -6.52
CA SER A 83 -24.62 -22.30 -5.14
C SER A 83 -23.58 -21.73 -4.17
N LEU A 84 -24.02 -21.36 -2.97
CA LEU A 84 -23.14 -20.87 -1.90
C LEU A 84 -22.13 -21.93 -1.48
N GLN A 85 -22.50 -23.22 -1.55
CA GLN A 85 -21.57 -24.33 -1.33
C GLN A 85 -20.42 -24.32 -2.34
N LYS A 86 -20.71 -24.08 -3.62
CA LYS A 86 -19.67 -23.97 -4.66
C LYS A 86 -18.76 -22.77 -4.42
N VAL A 87 -19.33 -21.63 -4.02
CA VAL A 87 -18.52 -20.44 -3.65
C VAL A 87 -17.58 -20.75 -2.48
N LEU A 88 -18.04 -21.48 -1.48
CA LEU A 88 -17.20 -21.90 -0.34
C LEU A 88 -16.05 -22.82 -0.77
N GLU A 89 -16.33 -23.77 -1.67
CA GLU A 89 -15.29 -24.63 -2.27
C GLU A 89 -14.27 -23.82 -3.06
N ASP A 90 -14.73 -22.82 -3.82
CA ASP A 90 -13.86 -21.92 -4.58
C ASP A 90 -12.98 -21.09 -3.64
N CYS A 91 -13.52 -20.59 -2.52
CA CYS A 91 -12.72 -19.93 -1.48
C CYS A 91 -11.62 -20.85 -0.92
N LYS A 92 -11.94 -22.12 -0.67
CA LYS A 92 -10.96 -23.10 -0.18
C LYS A 92 -9.86 -23.36 -1.21
N GLU A 93 -10.20 -23.52 -2.48
CA GLU A 93 -9.21 -23.70 -3.55
C GLU A 93 -8.35 -22.45 -3.76
N VAL A 94 -8.91 -21.24 -3.64
CA VAL A 94 -8.12 -20.00 -3.64
C VAL A 94 -7.08 -20.04 -2.53
N LEU A 95 -7.48 -20.24 -1.27
CA LEU A 95 -6.57 -20.26 -0.12
C LEU A 95 -5.47 -21.32 -0.24
N LYS A 96 -5.79 -22.49 -0.80
CA LYS A 96 -4.85 -23.61 -1.01
C LYS A 96 -3.68 -23.25 -1.93
N TYR A 97 -3.91 -22.42 -2.95
CA TYR A 97 -2.88 -22.01 -3.91
C TYR A 97 -2.29 -20.62 -3.64
N GLN A 98 -2.84 -19.86 -2.69
CA GLN A 98 -2.26 -18.57 -2.29
C GLN A 98 -0.90 -18.73 -1.60
N VAL A 99 -0.07 -17.70 -1.75
CA VAL A 99 1.18 -17.58 -1.00
C VAL A 99 0.87 -17.20 0.44
N ARG A 100 1.46 -17.92 1.39
CA ARG A 100 1.36 -17.62 2.82
C ARG A 100 2.35 -16.51 3.18
N THR A 101 2.00 -15.27 2.88
CA THR A 101 2.84 -14.09 3.17
C THR A 101 3.06 -13.86 4.67
N GLY A 102 2.18 -14.40 5.51
CA GLY A 102 2.32 -14.43 6.96
C GLY A 102 3.27 -15.51 7.50
N HIS A 103 3.75 -16.43 6.65
CA HIS A 103 4.55 -17.56 7.11
C HIS A 103 5.90 -17.08 7.67
N PRO A 104 6.39 -17.63 8.81
CA PRO A 104 7.64 -17.16 9.44
C PRO A 104 8.90 -17.27 8.58
N ARG A 105 8.84 -18.09 7.52
CA ARG A 105 9.93 -18.29 6.54
C ARG A 105 9.72 -17.57 5.20
N PHE A 106 8.75 -16.65 5.12
CA PHE A 106 8.52 -15.84 3.93
C PHE A 106 9.33 -14.54 4.02
N PHE A 107 10.35 -14.41 3.18
CA PHE A 107 11.26 -13.26 3.15
C PHE A 107 11.36 -12.60 1.77
N ASN A 108 10.37 -12.83 0.90
CA ASN A 108 10.43 -12.40 -0.49
C ASN A 108 10.08 -10.91 -0.71
N GLN A 109 9.28 -10.33 0.18
CA GLN A 109 8.76 -8.96 0.04
C GLN A 109 9.09 -8.14 1.29
N LEU A 110 9.01 -6.81 1.19
CA LEU A 110 9.14 -5.92 2.35
C LEU A 110 7.94 -6.04 3.31
N SER A 111 6.75 -6.26 2.74
CA SER A 111 5.51 -6.50 3.48
C SER A 111 5.37 -8.00 3.73
N THR A 112 5.53 -8.40 4.99
CA THR A 112 5.47 -9.80 5.43
C THR A 112 4.78 -9.89 6.79
N GLY A 113 4.32 -11.08 7.14
CA GLY A 113 3.62 -11.30 8.40
C GLY A 113 2.11 -11.11 8.26
N LEU A 114 1.40 -11.52 9.31
CA LEU A 114 -0.04 -11.35 9.43
C LEU A 114 -0.32 -10.87 10.85
N ASP A 115 -0.61 -9.58 10.99
CA ASP A 115 -1.04 -9.01 12.27
C ASP A 115 -2.54 -9.20 12.45
N LEU A 116 -2.93 -9.96 13.48
CA LEU A 116 -4.33 -10.35 13.67
C LEU A 116 -5.22 -9.15 14.02
N ILE A 117 -4.69 -8.14 14.72
CA ILE A 117 -5.45 -6.94 15.07
C ILE A 117 -5.75 -6.12 13.81
N SER A 118 -4.75 -5.94 12.95
CA SER A 118 -4.88 -5.25 11.65
C SER A 118 -5.85 -6.00 10.73
N MET A 119 -5.79 -7.33 10.68
CA MET A 119 -6.71 -8.17 9.91
C MET A 119 -8.16 -7.99 10.37
N ILE A 120 -8.42 -7.98 11.69
CA ILE A 120 -9.76 -7.71 12.22
C ILE A 120 -10.20 -6.28 11.90
N GLY A 121 -9.28 -5.32 11.90
CA GLY A 121 -9.51 -3.97 11.40
C GLY A 121 -10.00 -3.97 9.95
N GLU A 122 -9.35 -4.72 9.06
CA GLU A 122 -9.78 -4.87 7.66
C GLU A 122 -11.18 -5.48 7.54
N TRP A 123 -11.49 -6.50 8.35
CA TRP A 123 -12.83 -7.11 8.36
C TRP A 123 -13.91 -6.12 8.82
N LEU A 124 -13.59 -5.30 9.84
CA LEU A 124 -14.47 -4.23 10.30
C LEU A 124 -14.69 -3.19 9.20
N THR A 125 -13.60 -2.73 8.56
CA THR A 125 -13.67 -1.77 7.44
C THR A 125 -14.52 -2.32 6.28
N ALA A 126 -14.33 -3.58 5.90
CA ALA A 126 -15.10 -4.23 4.84
C ALA A 126 -16.58 -4.40 5.21
N THR A 127 -16.89 -4.63 6.49
CA THR A 127 -18.27 -4.74 6.98
C THR A 127 -19.00 -3.40 6.89
N VAL A 128 -18.32 -2.29 7.20
CA VAL A 128 -18.91 -0.93 7.14
C VAL A 128 -19.03 -0.44 5.69
N ASN A 129 -18.06 -0.76 4.83
CA ASN A 129 -18.07 -0.44 3.39
C ASN A 129 -18.43 1.02 3.06
N THR A 130 -17.79 1.98 3.74
CA THR A 130 -17.99 3.42 3.54
C THR A 130 -16.79 4.08 2.84
N ASN A 131 -16.93 5.34 2.44
CA ASN A 131 -15.89 6.12 1.76
C ASN A 131 -15.33 7.25 2.64
N MET A 132 -14.06 7.60 2.45
CA MET A 132 -13.35 8.61 3.24
C MET A 132 -13.52 10.06 2.76
N PHE A 133 -14.50 10.38 1.91
CA PHE A 133 -14.58 11.71 1.27
C PHE A 133 -15.19 12.80 2.17
N THR A 134 -16.13 12.47 3.06
CA THR A 134 -16.76 13.44 3.98
C THR A 134 -16.97 12.85 5.36
N TYR A 135 -17.04 13.75 6.35
CA TYR A 135 -17.39 13.40 7.73
C TYR A 135 -18.80 12.79 7.86
N GLU A 136 -19.76 13.21 7.03
CA GLU A 136 -21.17 12.78 7.11
C GLU A 136 -21.34 11.26 6.96
N ILE A 137 -20.58 10.62 6.06
CA ILE A 137 -20.67 9.18 5.80
C ILE A 137 -19.60 8.35 6.50
N SER A 138 -18.57 9.00 7.07
CA SER A 138 -17.41 8.36 7.73
C SER A 138 -16.93 9.13 8.97
N PRO A 139 -17.81 9.45 9.92
CA PRO A 139 -17.47 10.36 11.02
C PRO A 139 -16.35 9.83 11.91
N VAL A 140 -16.36 8.54 12.22
CA VAL A 140 -15.36 7.91 13.07
C VAL A 140 -14.02 7.78 12.34
N PHE A 141 -14.02 7.28 11.11
CA PHE A 141 -12.78 7.04 10.36
C PHE A 141 -12.05 8.33 10.00
N VAL A 142 -12.77 9.42 9.68
CA VAL A 142 -12.15 10.74 9.45
C VAL A 142 -11.42 11.25 10.70
N LEU A 143 -12.02 11.07 11.89
CA LEU A 143 -11.37 11.46 13.14
C LEU A 143 -10.17 10.56 13.47
N MET A 144 -10.28 9.25 13.23
CA MET A 144 -9.17 8.30 13.41
C MET A 144 -7.99 8.64 12.49
N GLU A 145 -8.26 8.91 11.20
CA GLU A 145 -7.22 9.29 10.24
C GLU A 145 -6.49 10.56 10.71
N LYS A 146 -7.24 11.59 11.15
CA LYS A 146 -6.68 12.82 11.68
C LYS A 146 -5.75 12.56 12.88
N GLU A 147 -6.19 11.75 13.84
CA GLU A 147 -5.40 11.42 15.03
C GLU A 147 -4.11 10.66 14.67
N ILE A 148 -4.20 9.70 13.74
CA ILE A 148 -3.04 8.94 13.27
C ILE A 148 -2.04 9.86 12.56
N ILE A 149 -2.50 10.74 11.68
CA ILE A 149 -1.64 11.70 10.98
C ILE A 149 -0.95 12.63 11.99
N GLU A 150 -1.67 13.18 12.95
CA GLU A 150 -1.09 14.02 14.00
C GLU A 150 -0.01 13.28 14.80
N THR A 151 -0.28 12.03 15.18
CA THR A 151 0.67 11.17 15.88
C THR A 151 1.91 10.89 15.03
N MET A 152 1.73 10.56 13.74
CA MET A 152 2.84 10.34 12.82
C MET A 152 3.70 11.59 12.64
N CYS A 153 3.09 12.77 12.53
CA CYS A 153 3.80 14.04 12.44
C CYS A 153 4.54 14.39 13.73
N GLU A 154 3.97 14.07 14.90
CA GLU A 154 4.65 14.22 16.20
C GLU A 154 5.89 13.34 16.29
N ILE A 155 5.77 12.08 15.88
CA ILE A 155 6.88 11.13 15.81
C ILE A 155 8.02 11.64 14.91
N VAL A 156 7.69 12.24 13.77
CA VAL A 156 8.67 12.87 12.87
C VAL A 156 9.34 14.09 13.52
N GLY A 157 8.75 14.65 14.57
CA GLY A 157 9.25 15.81 15.32
C GLY A 157 8.75 17.15 14.78
N TRP A 158 7.65 17.17 14.03
CA TRP A 158 7.08 18.42 13.53
C TRP A 158 6.28 19.16 14.61
N PRO A 159 6.32 20.50 14.67
CA PRO A 159 5.58 21.26 15.68
C PRO A 159 4.06 21.19 15.43
N PRO A 160 3.23 21.25 16.50
CA PRO A 160 1.77 21.25 16.36
C PRO A 160 1.27 22.47 15.57
N GLY A 161 0.13 22.33 14.90
CA GLY A 161 -0.54 23.41 14.14
C GLY A 161 0.06 23.73 12.77
N LYS A 162 1.11 23.03 12.33
CA LYS A 162 1.69 23.14 10.98
C LYS A 162 1.88 21.76 10.32
N ARG A 163 0.95 20.85 10.62
CA ARG A 163 0.98 19.44 10.21
C ARG A 163 -0.23 19.21 9.31
N ASP A 164 -0.02 18.44 8.26
CA ASP A 164 -1.07 18.02 7.34
C ASP A 164 -0.65 16.69 6.69
N GLY A 165 -1.63 15.93 6.22
CA GLY A 165 -1.39 14.62 5.65
C GLY A 165 -2.66 13.97 5.13
N ILE A 166 -2.48 12.90 4.37
CA ILE A 166 -3.57 12.06 3.88
C ILE A 166 -3.03 10.65 3.63
N PHE A 167 -3.84 9.62 3.88
CA PHE A 167 -3.50 8.28 3.42
C PHE A 167 -3.68 8.17 1.91
N SER A 168 -2.71 7.56 1.25
CA SER A 168 -2.74 7.31 -0.20
C SER A 168 -2.65 5.82 -0.49
N PRO A 169 -3.17 5.34 -1.64
CA PRO A 169 -3.10 3.95 -2.03
C PRO A 169 -1.68 3.56 -2.49
N GLY A 170 -0.77 3.42 -1.53
CA GLY A 170 0.63 3.04 -1.71
C GLY A 170 1.60 4.22 -1.77
N GLY A 171 2.87 3.94 -1.39
CA GLY A 171 3.93 4.95 -1.28
C GLY A 171 4.29 5.64 -2.61
N ALA A 172 4.06 4.99 -3.75
CA ALA A 172 4.25 5.60 -5.06
C ALA A 172 3.32 6.81 -5.28
N ILE A 173 2.07 6.73 -4.82
CA ILE A 173 1.12 7.84 -4.89
C ILE A 173 1.44 8.90 -3.83
N SER A 174 1.94 8.52 -2.65
CA SER A 174 2.46 9.49 -1.67
C SER A 174 3.60 10.32 -2.25
N ASN A 175 4.53 9.67 -2.94
CA ASN A 175 5.63 10.32 -3.65
C ASN A 175 5.11 11.27 -4.75
N LEU A 176 4.08 10.86 -5.50
CA LEU A 176 3.41 11.72 -6.47
C LEU A 176 2.78 12.96 -5.81
N TYR A 177 2.09 12.79 -4.69
CA TYR A 177 1.52 13.91 -3.93
C TYR A 177 2.60 14.88 -3.46
N ALA A 178 3.73 14.38 -2.97
CA ALA A 178 4.85 15.22 -2.52
C ALA A 178 5.41 16.08 -3.66
N VAL A 179 5.63 15.49 -4.83
CA VAL A 179 6.10 16.23 -6.03
C VAL A 179 5.07 17.27 -6.47
N ASN A 180 3.80 16.89 -6.52
CA ASN A 180 2.73 17.80 -6.91
C ASN A 180 2.55 18.96 -5.90
N ALA A 181 2.65 18.68 -4.60
CA ALA A 181 2.60 19.69 -3.54
C ALA A 181 3.78 20.66 -3.62
N ALA A 182 5.00 20.15 -3.80
CA ALA A 182 6.20 20.98 -3.99
C ALA A 182 6.09 21.90 -5.20
N ARG A 183 5.59 21.38 -6.32
CA ARG A 183 5.33 22.18 -7.53
C ARG A 183 4.27 23.24 -7.27
N HIS A 184 3.14 22.88 -6.65
CA HIS A 184 2.06 23.82 -6.36
C HIS A 184 2.50 24.93 -5.40
N TYR A 185 3.33 24.59 -4.41
CA TYR A 185 3.88 25.56 -3.46
C TYR A 185 4.76 26.61 -4.16
N MET A 186 5.60 26.20 -5.11
CA MET A 186 6.51 27.10 -5.84
C MET A 186 5.84 27.82 -7.02
N PHE A 187 4.93 27.15 -7.72
CA PHE A 187 4.29 27.61 -8.94
C PHE A 187 2.77 27.39 -8.90
N PRO A 188 2.02 28.10 -8.05
CA PRO A 188 0.60 27.84 -7.82
C PRO A 188 -0.28 28.00 -9.06
N ARG A 189 0.12 28.90 -9.98
CA ARG A 189 -0.56 29.12 -11.26
C ARG A 189 -0.57 27.88 -12.15
N CYS A 190 0.39 26.95 -11.99
CA CYS A 190 0.44 25.73 -12.80
C CYS A 190 -0.85 24.90 -12.71
N LYS A 191 -1.61 25.03 -11.61
CA LYS A 191 -2.90 24.36 -11.43
C LYS A 191 -3.97 24.83 -12.43
N ALA A 192 -3.97 26.12 -12.78
CA ALA A 192 -4.99 26.72 -13.63
C ALA A 192 -4.62 26.69 -15.12
N ILE A 193 -3.34 26.90 -15.43
CA ILE A 193 -2.85 27.11 -16.81
C ILE A 193 -1.91 25.99 -17.30
N GLY A 194 -1.72 24.94 -16.51
CA GLY A 194 -0.76 23.87 -16.80
C GLY A 194 0.70 24.33 -16.69
N MET A 195 1.61 23.61 -17.34
CA MET A 195 3.06 23.84 -17.25
C MET A 195 3.57 25.00 -18.14
N VAL A 196 2.68 25.71 -18.86
CA VAL A 196 3.05 26.69 -19.91
C VAL A 196 3.92 27.85 -19.38
N GLU A 197 3.55 28.43 -18.23
CA GLU A 197 4.33 29.51 -17.58
C GLU A 197 5.35 28.97 -16.56
N THR A 198 5.49 27.64 -16.45
CA THR A 198 6.42 27.04 -15.49
C THR A 198 7.80 26.92 -16.16
N PRO A 199 8.90 27.38 -15.53
CA PRO A 199 10.23 27.19 -16.08
C PRO A 199 10.58 25.70 -16.12
N ASN A 200 11.67 25.35 -16.79
CA ASN A 200 12.19 23.98 -16.78
C ASN A 200 12.59 23.59 -15.36
N LEU A 201 11.75 22.80 -14.70
CA LEU A 201 11.96 22.39 -13.31
C LEU A 201 12.98 21.27 -13.22
N ALA A 202 13.84 21.29 -12.20
CA ALA A 202 14.77 20.20 -11.91
C ALA A 202 14.45 19.54 -10.56
N MET A 203 14.36 18.22 -10.59
CA MET A 203 14.16 17.36 -9.42
C MET A 203 15.40 16.50 -9.20
N PHE A 204 15.73 16.22 -7.94
CA PHE A 204 16.89 15.39 -7.60
C PHE A 204 16.47 14.24 -6.68
N THR A 205 17.03 13.06 -6.91
CA THR A 205 16.83 11.91 -6.03
C THR A 205 18.03 10.97 -6.10
N SER A 206 18.17 10.06 -5.14
CA SER A 206 19.25 9.08 -5.13
C SER A 206 19.15 8.16 -6.35
N GLU A 207 20.27 7.72 -6.92
CA GLU A 207 20.24 6.72 -8.00
C GLU A 207 19.61 5.39 -7.55
N ASP A 208 19.70 5.06 -6.26
CA ASP A 208 19.06 3.89 -5.61
C ASP A 208 17.64 4.18 -5.09
N SER A 209 17.04 5.32 -5.46
CA SER A 209 15.69 5.71 -5.05
C SER A 209 14.59 4.84 -5.67
N HIS A 210 13.35 4.98 -5.16
CA HIS A 210 12.24 4.30 -5.80
C HIS A 210 12.02 4.81 -7.23
N TYR A 211 11.77 3.89 -8.16
CA TYR A 211 11.38 4.25 -9.52
C TYR A 211 10.14 5.17 -9.59
N SER A 212 9.29 5.19 -8.54
CA SER A 212 8.10 6.05 -8.52
C SER A 212 8.41 7.54 -8.56
N ILE A 213 9.59 8.00 -8.11
CA ILE A 213 9.93 9.43 -8.16
C ILE A 213 10.08 9.90 -9.61
N ARG A 214 10.77 9.11 -10.44
CA ARG A 214 10.88 9.35 -11.89
C ARG A 214 9.52 9.22 -12.57
N GLY A 215 8.71 8.25 -12.16
CA GLY A 215 7.32 8.10 -12.63
C GLY A 215 6.45 9.32 -12.27
N ALA A 216 6.61 9.88 -11.07
CA ALA A 216 5.91 11.08 -10.65
C ALA A 216 6.29 12.29 -11.51
N ALA A 217 7.59 12.47 -11.82
CA ALA A 217 8.04 13.53 -12.72
C ALA A 217 7.40 13.46 -14.11
N ALA A 218 7.22 12.26 -14.66
CA ALA A 218 6.49 12.03 -15.90
C ALA A 218 5.00 12.43 -15.77
N LEU A 219 4.33 11.92 -14.73
CA LEU A 219 2.89 12.13 -14.50
C LEU A 219 2.52 13.60 -14.27
N VAL A 220 3.35 14.36 -13.55
CA VAL A 220 3.08 15.78 -13.33
C VAL A 220 3.47 16.65 -14.53
N GLY A 221 4.07 16.10 -15.58
CA GLY A 221 4.46 16.85 -16.78
C GLY A 221 5.76 17.64 -16.65
N ILE A 222 6.65 17.23 -15.74
CA ILE A 222 8.03 17.76 -15.65
C ILE A 222 8.95 17.04 -16.63
N GLY A 223 8.70 15.76 -16.88
CA GLY A 223 9.52 14.91 -17.74
C GLY A 223 10.57 14.13 -16.94
N VAL A 224 10.82 12.89 -17.36
CA VAL A 224 11.73 11.97 -16.65
C VAL A 224 13.18 12.46 -16.69
N ASP A 225 13.58 13.10 -17.79
CA ASP A 225 14.95 13.59 -18.00
C ASP A 225 15.30 14.79 -17.10
N ASN A 226 14.28 15.43 -16.53
CA ASN A 226 14.40 16.53 -15.58
C ASN A 226 14.41 16.05 -14.12
N CYS A 227 14.45 14.73 -13.91
CA CYS A 227 14.67 14.09 -12.62
C CYS A 227 16.10 13.49 -12.59
N PHE A 228 17.02 14.26 -12.02
CA PHE A 228 18.45 13.97 -12.01
C PHE A 228 18.80 12.96 -10.90
N PRO A 229 19.37 11.80 -11.24
CA PRO A 229 19.86 10.84 -10.25
C PRO A 229 21.17 11.36 -9.65
N ILE A 230 21.26 11.35 -8.32
CA ILE A 230 22.46 11.72 -7.57
C ILE A 230 23.23 10.45 -7.20
N PRO A 231 24.56 10.40 -7.45
CA PRO A 231 25.40 9.27 -7.08
C PRO A 231 25.33 8.92 -5.59
N VAL A 232 25.40 7.62 -5.29
CA VAL A 232 25.52 7.11 -3.92
C VAL A 232 26.95 6.70 -3.57
N ASP A 233 27.25 6.66 -2.28
CA ASP A 233 28.48 6.07 -1.75
C ASP A 233 28.44 4.53 -1.78
N GLU A 234 29.53 3.89 -1.37
CA GLU A 234 29.63 2.42 -1.28
C GLU A 234 28.59 1.78 -0.34
N LYS A 235 27.90 2.58 0.49
CA LYS A 235 26.87 2.14 1.43
C LYS A 235 25.46 2.43 0.91
N GLY A 236 25.30 2.89 -0.33
CA GLY A 236 24.01 3.19 -0.94
C GLY A 236 23.38 4.51 -0.46
N LYS A 237 24.18 5.44 0.09
CA LYS A 237 23.71 6.74 0.57
C LYS A 237 24.03 7.84 -0.42
N MET A 238 23.08 8.73 -0.68
CA MET A 238 23.28 9.90 -1.53
C MET A 238 24.47 10.73 -1.05
N ILE A 239 25.35 11.12 -1.97
CA ILE A 239 26.52 11.95 -1.67
C ILE A 239 26.11 13.44 -1.73
N PRO A 240 26.09 14.19 -0.60
CA PRO A 240 25.60 15.57 -0.57
C PRO A 240 26.40 16.55 -1.44
N SER A 241 27.71 16.35 -1.56
CA SER A 241 28.54 17.18 -2.45
C SER A 241 28.14 17.03 -3.92
N LYS A 242 27.77 15.81 -4.35
CA LYS A 242 27.26 15.56 -5.70
C LYS A 242 25.88 16.16 -5.93
N LEU A 243 25.01 16.14 -4.93
CA LEU A 243 23.74 16.87 -4.98
C LEU A 243 23.98 18.37 -5.22
N GLU A 244 24.90 18.98 -4.47
CA GLU A 244 25.18 20.42 -4.63
C GLU A 244 25.81 20.76 -5.99
N GLU A 245 26.75 19.94 -6.48
CA GLU A 245 27.32 20.06 -7.82
C GLU A 245 26.22 20.03 -8.91
N GLU A 246 25.31 19.06 -8.86
CA GLU A 246 24.21 18.92 -9.83
C GLU A 246 23.21 20.07 -9.75
N VAL A 247 22.91 20.56 -8.55
CA VAL A 247 22.04 21.74 -8.37
C VAL A 247 22.66 22.98 -9.04
N ILE A 248 23.97 23.19 -8.90
CA ILE A 248 24.68 24.32 -9.54
C ILE A 248 24.67 24.15 -11.06
N LEU A 249 24.91 22.94 -11.56
CA LEU A 249 24.90 22.62 -12.99
C LEU A 249 23.53 22.83 -13.61
N ALA A 250 22.47 22.33 -12.97
CA ALA A 250 21.09 22.51 -13.41
C ALA A 250 20.74 24.00 -13.55
N LYS A 251 21.09 24.82 -12.55
CA LYS A 251 20.89 26.28 -12.61
C LYS A 251 21.66 26.94 -13.75
N LYS A 252 22.90 26.52 -13.99
CA LYS A 252 23.72 27.02 -15.11
C LYS A 252 23.09 26.70 -16.46
N ASN A 253 22.42 25.55 -16.57
CA ASN A 253 21.71 25.10 -17.76
C ASN A 253 20.30 25.69 -17.90
N GLY A 254 19.92 26.66 -17.06
CA GLY A 254 18.63 27.34 -17.13
C GLY A 254 17.46 26.59 -16.46
N TYR A 255 17.74 25.50 -15.74
CA TYR A 255 16.73 24.83 -14.93
C TYR A 255 16.50 25.54 -13.59
N VAL A 256 15.32 25.31 -13.01
CA VAL A 256 14.95 25.76 -11.67
C VAL A 256 14.87 24.55 -10.75
N PRO A 257 15.91 24.30 -9.92
CA PRO A 257 15.85 23.31 -8.84
C PRO A 257 14.67 23.59 -7.91
N PHE A 258 13.81 22.61 -7.70
CA PHE A 258 12.66 22.81 -6.82
C PHE A 258 12.40 21.69 -5.81
N PHE A 259 12.92 20.48 -6.05
CA PHE A 259 12.57 19.32 -5.25
C PHE A 259 13.75 18.36 -5.12
N VAL A 260 13.96 17.88 -3.90
CA VAL A 260 14.90 16.80 -3.58
C VAL A 260 14.14 15.71 -2.83
N CYS A 261 14.26 14.47 -3.28
CA CYS A 261 13.80 13.29 -2.56
C CYS A 261 14.99 12.54 -1.97
N ALA A 262 15.16 12.65 -0.65
CA ALA A 262 16.06 11.80 0.13
C ALA A 262 15.35 10.48 0.47
N VAL A 263 16.11 9.39 0.61
CA VAL A 263 15.59 8.06 0.91
C VAL A 263 15.88 7.69 2.36
N GLY A 264 14.82 7.39 3.12
CA GLY A 264 14.87 6.87 4.48
C GLY A 264 14.72 5.35 4.49
N GLY A 265 15.75 4.64 4.01
CA GLY A 265 15.76 3.18 3.88
C GLY A 265 15.54 2.74 2.43
N THR A 266 16.61 2.50 1.69
CA THR A 266 16.55 1.95 0.32
C THR A 266 15.98 0.53 0.31
N THR A 267 15.37 0.14 -0.80
CA THR A 267 14.66 -1.15 -0.91
C THR A 267 15.61 -2.36 -0.85
N VAL A 268 16.84 -2.21 -1.35
CA VAL A 268 17.82 -3.29 -1.42
C VAL A 268 18.77 -3.27 -0.23
N TYR A 269 19.46 -2.15 0.00
CA TYR A 269 20.47 -2.04 1.06
C TYR A 269 19.92 -1.60 2.42
N GLY A 270 18.70 -1.05 2.48
CA GLY A 270 18.20 -0.41 3.69
C GLY A 270 19.01 0.84 4.06
N ALA A 271 19.65 1.49 3.08
CA ALA A 271 20.50 2.64 3.30
C ALA A 271 19.68 3.89 3.62
N PHE A 272 20.25 4.77 4.45
CA PHE A 272 19.65 6.04 4.85
C PHE A 272 20.51 7.18 4.36
N ASP A 273 19.91 8.04 3.53
CA ASP A 273 20.57 9.26 3.07
C ASP A 273 20.88 10.21 4.23
N PRO A 274 21.94 11.03 4.14
CA PRO A 274 22.27 12.02 5.16
C PRO A 274 21.30 13.23 5.13
N ILE A 275 20.10 13.04 5.68
CA ILE A 275 18.97 13.99 5.61
C ILE A 275 19.36 15.40 6.09
N ASN A 276 20.16 15.52 7.16
CA ASN A 276 20.56 16.82 7.70
C ASN A 276 21.43 17.63 6.73
N GLU A 277 22.36 16.98 6.05
CA GLU A 277 23.23 17.62 5.05
C GLU A 277 22.43 18.03 3.81
N ILE A 278 21.58 17.13 3.34
CA ILE A 278 20.65 17.40 2.22
C ILE A 278 19.70 18.56 2.57
N ALA A 279 19.19 18.62 3.80
CA ALA A 279 18.33 19.70 4.27
C ALA A 279 19.03 21.06 4.26
N ASN A 280 20.32 21.11 4.61
CA ASN A 280 21.11 22.35 4.53
C ASN A 280 21.24 22.84 3.09
N ILE A 281 21.46 21.94 2.13
CA ILE A 281 21.49 22.26 0.69
C ILE A 281 20.11 22.73 0.23
N CYS A 282 19.04 22.02 0.58
CA CYS A 282 17.67 22.41 0.23
C CYS A 282 17.31 23.81 0.76
N LYS A 283 17.70 24.14 2.00
CA LYS A 283 17.53 25.49 2.57
C LYS A 283 18.32 26.54 1.79
N LYS A 284 19.59 26.27 1.46
CA LYS A 284 20.48 27.19 0.71
C LYS A 284 19.92 27.54 -0.67
N TYR A 285 19.37 26.55 -1.38
CA TYR A 285 18.88 26.72 -2.75
C TYR A 285 17.34 26.86 -2.86
N ARG A 286 16.63 26.92 -1.72
CA ARG A 286 15.16 27.04 -1.63
C ARG A 286 14.41 25.91 -2.36
N MET A 287 14.83 24.68 -2.12
CA MET A 287 14.19 23.48 -2.65
C MET A 287 13.31 22.83 -1.59
N TRP A 288 12.23 22.18 -2.05
CA TRP A 288 11.42 21.30 -1.22
C TRP A 288 12.21 20.02 -0.90
N LEU A 289 12.25 19.64 0.37
CA LEU A 289 12.80 18.36 0.81
C LEU A 289 11.67 17.38 1.10
N HIS A 290 11.66 16.29 0.35
CA HIS A 290 10.83 15.12 0.62
C HIS A 290 11.71 13.97 1.12
N VAL A 291 11.20 13.17 2.05
CA VAL A 291 11.88 11.97 2.55
C VAL A 291 11.00 10.76 2.26
N ASP A 292 11.43 9.91 1.34
CA ASP A 292 10.77 8.64 1.00
C ASP A 292 11.20 7.58 2.02
N VAL A 293 10.37 7.37 3.04
CA VAL A 293 10.60 6.41 4.11
C VAL A 293 9.86 5.10 3.81
N LYS A 294 10.61 4.02 3.56
CA LYS A 294 10.03 2.72 3.16
C LYS A 294 10.26 1.58 4.14
N CYS A 295 11.36 1.61 4.88
CA CYS A 295 11.76 0.52 5.77
C CYS A 295 11.47 0.85 7.23
N LYS A 296 11.09 -0.20 7.98
CA LYS A 296 10.74 -0.23 9.40
C LYS A 296 11.42 0.89 10.21
N PHE A 297 10.70 1.99 10.44
CA PHE A 297 10.91 2.84 11.61
C PHE A 297 10.50 1.99 12.82
N LYS A 298 11.41 1.12 13.27
CA LYS A 298 11.24 0.44 14.54
C LYS A 298 11.74 1.43 15.59
N PHE A 299 10.80 2.05 16.29
CA PHE A 299 11.11 2.83 17.49
C PHE A 299 11.88 1.92 18.44
N LEU A 300 13.12 2.30 18.74
CA LEU A 300 13.85 1.78 19.90
C LEU A 300 13.22 2.33 21.17
#